data_AF-A0A167LTB3-F1
#
_entry.id   AF-A0A167LTB3-F1
#
_cell.length_a   1.000
_cell.length_b   1.000
_cell.length_c   1.000
_cell.angle_alpha   90.00
_cell.angle_beta   90.00
_cell.angle_gamma   90.00
#
_symmetry.space_group_name_H-M   'P 1'
#
loop_
_entity.id
_entity.type
_entity.pdbx_description
1 polymer ?
#
loop_
_entity_poly.entity_id
_entity_poly.type
_entity_poly.pdbx_seq_one_letter_code
_entity_poly.pdbx_strand_id
1 'polypeptide(L)'
;VSQADFPSLPASQTHHSTEPTKTFVSKTPRKRAPTARAIAAVVRGMTIKENADQGFQIVYVPNAICLPISTQRQRLRKLKIDNARVLDLHYPDRKVMGMLVHNEYAPELKTILASYGVTTLDNFDPLDPVHLRDPALASLSLDDRATKAIHVYNDCMLRAIEFIRAPVKFAVARSFCSQGWISDDQLAEIVPPRPTKKDLDISIHTASITIPSFSDL
;
A
#
# COMPACT_ATOMS: atom_id res chain seq x y z
N VAL A 1 26.58 -47.49 80.10
CA VAL A 1 27.95 -47.50 79.51
C VAL A 1 27.98 -48.69 78.57
N SER A 2 27.57 -48.54 77.31
CA SER A 2 28.37 -48.21 76.11
C SER A 2 28.24 -49.41 75.16
N GLN A 3 27.67 -49.28 73.96
CA GLN A 3 28.31 -48.80 72.70
C GLN A 3 29.43 -49.78 72.26
N ALA A 4 29.49 -50.32 71.03
CA ALA A 4 29.32 -49.75 69.70
C ALA A 4 28.68 -50.78 68.73
N ASP A 5 27.88 -50.49 67.70
CA ASP A 5 27.88 -49.52 66.58
C ASP A 5 28.97 -49.72 65.51
N PHE A 6 28.54 -50.24 64.34
CA PHE A 6 29.03 -49.98 62.96
C PHE A 6 28.07 -50.63 61.94
N PRO A 7 27.94 -50.14 60.70
CA PRO A 7 26.69 -49.59 60.19
C PRO A 7 26.05 -50.40 59.05
N SER A 8 24.72 -50.29 58.94
CA SER A 8 23.91 -50.89 57.87
C SER A 8 23.98 -50.08 56.56
N LEU A 9 24.17 -50.81 55.44
CA LEU A 9 24.14 -50.28 54.07
C LEU A 9 22.77 -49.65 53.72
N PRO A 10 22.71 -48.53 52.98
CA PRO A 10 21.44 -47.91 52.61
C PRO A 10 20.78 -48.66 51.44
N ALA A 11 19.48 -48.94 51.60
CA ALA A 11 18.62 -49.43 50.53
C ALA A 11 18.26 -48.29 49.55
N SER A 12 18.27 -48.60 48.25
CA SER A 12 17.98 -47.71 47.13
C SER A 12 16.68 -46.93 47.28
N GLN A 13 16.76 -45.60 47.24
CA GLN A 13 15.61 -44.71 47.03
C GLN A 13 15.47 -44.41 45.55
N THR A 14 14.39 -44.87 44.93
CA THR A 14 13.93 -44.40 43.63
C THR A 14 13.26 -43.04 43.79
N HIS A 15 13.96 -41.97 43.41
CA HIS A 15 13.37 -40.63 43.30
C HIS A 15 12.52 -40.55 42.02
N HIS A 16 11.22 -40.84 42.13
CA HIS A 16 10.26 -40.39 41.12
C HIS A 16 9.92 -38.93 41.39
N SER A 17 10.68 -38.03 40.76
CA SER A 17 10.35 -36.60 40.71
C SER A 17 9.10 -36.43 39.85
N THR A 18 7.94 -36.20 40.48
CA THR A 18 6.72 -35.79 39.77
C THR A 18 6.83 -34.28 39.55
N GLU A 19 7.41 -33.89 38.41
CA GLU A 19 7.29 -32.50 37.94
C GLU A 19 5.82 -32.18 37.70
N PRO A 20 5.31 -31.02 38.14
CA PRO A 20 3.98 -30.59 37.75
C PRO A 20 4.02 -30.24 36.26
N THR A 21 3.38 -31.07 35.45
CA THR A 21 3.08 -30.80 34.05
C THR A 21 2.42 -29.42 33.95
N LYS A 22 3.18 -28.42 33.48
CA LYS A 22 2.63 -27.13 33.09
C LYS A 22 1.77 -27.36 31.87
N THR A 23 0.46 -27.47 32.08
CA THR A 23 -0.52 -27.48 30.99
C THR A 23 -0.40 -26.16 30.24
N PHE A 24 0.28 -26.17 29.10
CA PHE A 24 0.28 -25.06 28.16
C PHE A 24 -1.13 -24.94 27.59
N VAL A 25 -1.97 -24.13 28.23
CA VAL A 25 -3.24 -23.71 27.65
C VAL A 25 -2.91 -22.83 26.45
N SER A 26 -3.02 -23.39 25.26
CA SER A 26 -2.97 -22.63 24.01
C SER A 26 -4.13 -21.63 24.04
N LYS A 27 -3.84 -20.37 24.35
CA LYS A 27 -4.82 -19.30 24.23
C LYS A 27 -5.10 -19.14 22.74
N THR A 28 -6.19 -19.75 22.26
CA THR A 28 -6.73 -19.45 20.94
C THR A 28 -6.96 -17.92 20.86
N PRO A 29 -6.41 -17.22 19.86
CA PRO A 29 -6.61 -15.78 19.76
C PRO A 29 -8.12 -15.51 19.67
N ARG A 30 -8.67 -14.76 20.64
CA ARG A 30 -10.07 -14.30 20.57
C ARG A 30 -10.23 -13.52 19.26
N LYS A 31 -11.04 -14.06 18.34
CA LYS A 31 -11.41 -13.35 17.11
C LYS A 31 -12.11 -12.05 17.53
N ARG A 32 -11.48 -10.91 17.25
CA ARG A 32 -12.05 -9.58 17.55
C ARG A 32 -13.24 -9.35 16.64
N ALA A 33 -14.31 -8.78 17.17
CA ALA A 33 -15.43 -8.33 16.35
C ALA A 33 -14.93 -7.33 15.29
N PRO A 34 -15.49 -7.33 14.07
CA PRO A 34 -15.13 -6.38 13.03
C PRO A 34 -15.36 -4.93 13.51
N THR A 35 -14.41 -4.05 13.24
CA THR A 35 -14.61 -2.62 13.52
C THR A 35 -15.59 -2.02 12.52
N ALA A 36 -16.31 -0.95 12.90
CA ALA A 36 -17.20 -0.21 12.00
C ALA A 36 -16.50 0.18 10.67
N ARG A 37 -15.21 0.53 10.75
CA ARG A 37 -14.38 0.85 9.57
C ARG A 37 -14.17 -0.35 8.65
N ALA A 38 -13.92 -1.53 9.21
CA ALA A 38 -13.77 -2.76 8.43
C ALA A 38 -15.09 -3.14 7.75
N ILE A 39 -16.21 -2.99 8.45
CA ILE A 39 -17.55 -3.21 7.89
C ILE A 39 -17.80 -2.25 6.73
N ALA A 40 -17.53 -0.95 6.90
CA ALA A 40 -17.70 0.03 5.84
C ALA A 40 -16.82 -0.25 4.62
N ALA A 41 -15.59 -0.75 4.80
CA ALA A 41 -14.72 -1.14 3.69
C ALA A 41 -15.30 -2.30 2.87
N VAL A 42 -15.87 -3.29 3.55
CA VAL A 42 -16.51 -4.45 2.93
C VAL A 42 -17.77 -4.04 2.17
N VAL A 43 -18.62 -3.18 2.76
CA VAL A 43 -19.82 -2.64 2.10
C VAL A 43 -19.46 -1.88 0.82
N ARG A 44 -18.40 -1.04 0.86
CA ARG A 44 -17.92 -0.34 -0.34
C ARG A 44 -17.50 -1.28 -1.46
N GLY A 45 -16.82 -2.39 -1.14
CA GLY A 45 -16.43 -3.38 -2.13
C GLY A 45 -17.60 -4.13 -2.79
N MET A 46 -18.77 -4.16 -2.13
CA MET A 46 -19.98 -4.81 -2.63
C MET A 46 -20.99 -3.85 -3.26
N THR A 47 -20.78 -2.54 -3.14
CA THR A 47 -21.70 -1.52 -3.66
C THR A 47 -21.18 -0.97 -4.98
N ILE A 48 -21.92 -1.17 -6.07
CA ILE A 48 -21.65 -0.48 -7.34
C ILE A 48 -22.23 0.93 -7.23
N LYS A 49 -21.37 1.95 -7.27
CA LYS A 49 -21.83 3.34 -7.36
C LYS A 49 -21.85 3.76 -8.83
N GLU A 50 -23.06 3.94 -9.36
CA GLU A 50 -23.34 4.23 -10.76
C GLU A 50 -22.82 5.61 -11.20
N ASN A 51 -22.61 6.53 -10.25
CA ASN A 51 -22.10 7.89 -10.48
C ASN A 51 -20.91 8.26 -9.57
N ALA A 52 -20.18 7.27 -9.04
CA ALA A 52 -18.97 7.60 -8.28
C ALA A 52 -17.87 8.03 -9.24
N ASP A 53 -17.23 9.16 -8.93
CA ASP A 53 -15.93 9.50 -9.46
C ASP A 53 -14.92 8.42 -9.01
N GLN A 54 -14.75 7.40 -9.85
CA GLN A 54 -13.83 6.27 -9.64
C GLN A 54 -12.36 6.68 -9.88
N GLY A 55 -12.09 7.98 -9.95
CA GLY A 55 -10.77 8.53 -10.12
C GLY A 55 -9.91 8.47 -8.86
N PHE A 56 -8.70 8.97 -9.04
CA PHE A 56 -7.73 9.15 -7.98
C PHE A 56 -7.33 10.61 -7.93
N GLN A 57 -7.02 11.09 -6.73
CA GLN A 57 -6.52 12.44 -6.52
C GLN A 57 -5.35 12.41 -5.55
N ILE A 58 -4.53 13.46 -5.63
CA ILE A 58 -3.44 13.67 -4.70
C ILE A 58 -3.90 14.68 -3.65
N VAL A 59 -3.87 14.29 -2.38
CA VAL A 59 -4.12 15.20 -1.26
C VAL A 59 -2.78 15.78 -0.83
N TYR A 60 -2.63 17.10 -0.99
CA TYR A 60 -1.44 17.82 -0.55
C TYR A 60 -1.59 18.30 0.88
N VAL A 61 -0.53 18.10 1.67
CA VAL A 61 -0.44 18.58 3.06
C VAL A 61 0.88 19.30 3.31
N PRO A 62 0.91 20.28 4.22
CA PRO A 62 2.15 20.88 4.68
C PRO A 62 3.04 19.81 5.28
N ASN A 63 4.34 19.89 4.98
CA ASN A 63 5.33 19.00 5.53
C ASN A 63 6.53 19.80 6.05
N ALA A 64 6.82 19.70 7.33
CA ALA A 64 7.96 20.41 7.90
C ALA A 64 9.31 19.80 7.49
N ILE A 65 9.35 18.47 7.36
CA ILE A 65 10.59 17.68 7.18
C ILE A 65 10.33 16.59 6.15
N CYS A 66 11.12 16.53 5.09
CA CYS A 66 11.12 15.40 4.16
C CYS A 66 11.69 14.17 4.88
N LEU A 67 10.87 13.13 5.01
CA LEU A 67 11.27 11.88 5.64
C LEU A 67 11.26 10.73 4.63
N PRO A 68 12.06 9.68 4.86
CA PRO A 68 11.93 8.46 4.09
C PRO A 68 10.48 7.97 4.07
N ILE A 69 10.01 7.50 2.90
CA ILE A 69 8.62 7.07 2.69
C ILE A 69 8.19 6.03 3.75
N SER A 70 9.09 5.10 4.12
CA SER A 70 8.83 4.10 5.16
C SER A 70 8.52 4.72 6.54
N THR A 71 9.30 5.71 6.96
CA THR A 71 9.08 6.47 8.20
C THR A 71 7.79 7.28 8.13
N GLN A 72 7.50 7.88 6.97
CA GLN A 72 6.27 8.64 6.78
C GLN A 72 5.03 7.75 6.88
N ARG A 73 5.06 6.57 6.24
CA ARG A 73 4.01 5.55 6.38
C ARG A 73 3.80 5.12 7.83
N GLN A 74 4.87 4.98 8.62
CA GLN A 74 4.76 4.72 10.06
C GLN A 74 4.05 5.84 10.83
N ARG A 75 4.33 7.12 10.50
CA ARG A 75 3.65 8.28 11.10
C ARG A 75 2.16 8.32 10.73
N LEU A 76 1.82 8.06 9.48
CA LEU A 76 0.42 7.96 9.05
C LEU A 76 -0.36 6.90 9.85
N ARG A 77 0.27 5.75 10.17
CA ARG A 77 -0.35 4.73 11.05
C ARG A 77 -0.65 5.28 12.45
N LYS A 78 0.23 6.11 13.01
CA LYS A 78 0.01 6.74 14.33
C LYS A 78 -1.20 7.68 14.31
N LEU A 79 -1.46 8.34 13.18
CA LEU A 79 -2.66 9.16 12.94
C LEU A 79 -3.91 8.33 12.60
N LYS A 80 -3.84 7.01 12.67
CA LYS A 80 -4.93 6.07 12.30
C LYS A 80 -5.34 6.16 10.82
N ILE A 81 -4.47 6.71 9.97
CA ILE A 81 -4.65 6.70 8.51
C ILE A 81 -4.35 5.29 7.99
N ASP A 82 -5.21 4.80 7.11
CA ASP A 82 -5.05 3.47 6.53
C ASP A 82 -4.05 3.54 5.37
N ASN A 83 -2.87 2.96 5.59
CA ASN A 83 -1.80 2.95 4.59
C ASN A 83 -2.17 2.16 3.33
N ALA A 84 -3.07 1.17 3.43
CA ALA A 84 -3.48 0.39 2.26
C ALA A 84 -4.28 1.23 1.27
N ARG A 85 -4.94 2.31 1.75
CA ARG A 85 -5.72 3.23 0.92
C ARG A 85 -4.90 4.42 0.40
N VAL A 86 -3.66 4.57 0.86
CA VAL A 86 -2.69 5.57 0.38
C VAL A 86 -1.73 4.87 -0.58
N LEU A 87 -2.01 5.02 -1.86
CA LEU A 87 -1.37 4.30 -2.95
C LEU A 87 0.09 4.72 -3.12
N ASP A 88 0.34 6.03 -3.11
CA ASP A 88 1.65 6.62 -3.26
C ASP A 88 1.87 7.79 -2.29
N LEU A 89 3.14 8.05 -1.95
CA LEU A 89 3.59 9.19 -1.17
C LEU A 89 4.80 9.82 -1.88
N HIS A 90 4.70 11.09 -2.22
CA HIS A 90 5.79 11.85 -2.82
C HIS A 90 5.87 13.27 -2.26
N TYR A 91 6.95 13.96 -2.59
CA TYR A 91 7.25 15.32 -2.11
C TYR A 91 7.43 16.26 -3.31
N PRO A 92 6.36 16.93 -3.76
CA PRO A 92 6.44 17.83 -4.93
C PRO A 92 7.22 19.12 -4.64
N ASP A 93 7.22 19.59 -3.38
CA ASP A 93 8.07 20.70 -2.90
C ASP A 93 8.63 20.32 -1.53
N ARG A 94 9.70 21.00 -1.08
CA ARG A 94 10.39 20.80 0.19
C ARG A 94 9.46 20.89 1.41
N LYS A 95 8.36 21.63 1.30
CA LYS A 95 7.39 21.86 2.37
C LYS A 95 6.02 21.26 2.12
N VAL A 96 5.89 20.40 1.13
CA VAL A 96 4.63 19.78 0.74
C VAL A 96 4.82 18.28 0.59
N MET A 97 3.84 17.52 1.07
CA MET A 97 3.75 16.09 0.82
C MET A 97 2.46 15.81 0.05
N GLY A 98 2.55 15.05 -1.03
CA GLY A 98 1.42 14.53 -1.78
C GLY A 98 1.07 13.10 -1.33
N MET A 99 -0.22 12.83 -1.14
CA MET A 99 -0.75 11.51 -0.84
C MET A 99 -1.73 11.08 -1.93
N LEU A 100 -1.38 10.08 -2.73
CA LEU A 100 -2.27 9.56 -3.76
C LEU A 100 -3.33 8.64 -3.13
N VAL A 101 -4.60 8.96 -3.32
CA VAL A 101 -5.74 8.23 -2.77
C VAL A 101 -6.87 8.13 -3.77
N HIS A 102 -7.74 7.12 -3.57
CA HIS A 102 -9.01 7.05 -4.30
C HIS A 102 -9.94 8.19 -3.86
N ASN A 103 -10.74 8.71 -4.79
CA ASN A 103 -11.62 9.87 -4.54
C ASN A 103 -12.62 9.61 -3.40
N GLU A 104 -13.14 8.39 -3.25
CA GLU A 104 -14.00 8.03 -2.13
C GLU A 104 -13.29 8.07 -0.76
N TYR A 105 -11.97 7.90 -0.71
CA TYR A 105 -11.22 8.00 0.53
C TYR A 105 -10.81 9.43 0.87
N ALA A 106 -10.69 10.32 -0.11
CA ALA A 106 -10.17 11.67 0.11
C ALA A 106 -10.95 12.43 1.19
N PRO A 107 -12.30 12.46 1.24
CA PRO A 107 -13.03 13.15 2.30
C PRO A 107 -12.76 12.58 3.70
N GLU A 108 -12.68 11.25 3.82
CA GLU A 108 -12.33 10.57 5.09
C GLU A 108 -10.91 10.96 5.52
N LEU A 109 -9.95 10.94 4.59
CA LEU A 109 -8.57 11.35 4.85
C LEU A 109 -8.47 12.81 5.30
N LYS A 110 -9.11 13.74 4.58
CA LYS A 110 -9.14 15.16 4.94
C LYS A 110 -9.74 15.39 6.33
N THR A 111 -10.80 14.66 6.67
CA THR A 111 -11.44 14.71 8.01
C THR A 111 -10.48 14.22 9.10
N ILE A 112 -9.78 13.11 8.87
CA ILE A 112 -8.79 12.59 9.82
C ILE A 112 -7.67 13.62 10.03
N LEU A 113 -7.10 14.16 8.95
CA LEU A 113 -6.05 15.18 9.02
C LEU A 113 -6.51 16.43 9.78
N ALA A 114 -7.69 16.94 9.47
CA ALA A 114 -8.29 18.10 10.15
C ALA A 114 -8.48 17.87 11.65
N SER A 115 -8.87 16.65 12.06
CA SER A 115 -9.03 16.31 13.48
C SER A 115 -7.73 16.33 14.28
N TYR A 116 -6.57 16.26 13.61
CA TYR A 116 -5.24 16.45 14.21
C TYR A 116 -4.64 17.83 13.92
N GLY A 117 -5.43 18.78 13.40
CA GLY A 117 -4.99 20.14 13.12
C GLY A 117 -4.13 20.28 11.85
N VAL A 118 -4.16 19.30 10.94
CA VAL A 118 -3.45 19.38 9.67
C VAL A 118 -4.41 19.86 8.58
N THR A 119 -4.20 21.08 8.09
CA THR A 119 -4.97 21.66 6.98
C THR A 119 -4.41 21.19 5.64
N THR A 120 -5.27 20.76 4.72
CA THR A 120 -4.87 20.38 3.36
C THR A 120 -4.61 21.60 2.48
N LEU A 121 -3.72 21.45 1.50
CA LEU A 121 -3.38 22.49 0.52
C LEU A 121 -4.20 22.29 -0.75
N ASP A 122 -5.45 22.75 -0.74
CA ASP A 122 -6.37 22.52 -1.85
C ASP A 122 -6.01 23.33 -3.12
N ASN A 123 -5.26 24.42 -2.97
CA ASN A 123 -4.83 25.30 -4.08
C ASN A 123 -3.35 25.08 -4.49
N PHE A 124 -2.73 23.99 -4.05
CA PHE A 124 -1.35 23.70 -4.43
C PHE A 124 -1.30 23.21 -5.88
N ASP A 125 -0.57 23.94 -6.73
CA ASP A 125 -0.32 23.54 -8.11
C ASP A 125 1.08 22.92 -8.23
N PRO A 126 1.21 21.60 -8.43
CA PRO A 126 2.52 20.96 -8.58
C PRO A 126 3.25 21.36 -9.87
N LEU A 127 2.56 21.98 -10.84
CA LEU A 127 3.14 22.43 -12.10
C LEU A 127 3.68 23.86 -12.04
N ASP A 128 3.43 24.59 -10.95
CA ASP A 128 3.93 25.96 -10.80
C ASP A 128 5.47 25.94 -10.80
N PRO A 129 6.12 26.66 -11.75
CA PRO A 129 7.58 26.71 -11.84
C PRO A 129 8.24 27.22 -10.55
N VAL A 130 7.53 27.94 -9.67
CA VAL A 130 8.03 28.38 -8.37
C VAL A 130 8.47 27.20 -7.48
N HIS A 131 7.84 26.03 -7.61
CA HIS A 131 8.23 24.84 -6.84
C HIS A 131 9.52 24.18 -7.33
N LEU A 132 9.98 24.53 -8.54
CA LEU A 132 11.25 24.05 -9.09
C LEU A 132 12.43 24.84 -8.51
N ARG A 133 12.89 24.44 -7.33
CA ARG A 133 13.92 25.14 -6.52
C ARG A 133 15.35 24.63 -6.71
N ASP A 134 15.61 23.84 -7.75
CA ASP A 134 16.97 23.39 -8.06
C ASP A 134 17.83 24.60 -8.48
N PRO A 135 18.95 24.88 -7.77
CA PRO A 135 19.85 25.98 -8.14
C PRO A 135 20.37 25.87 -9.58
N ALA A 136 20.50 24.66 -10.13
CA ALA A 136 20.93 24.46 -11.51
C ALA A 136 19.90 24.96 -12.55
N LEU A 137 18.63 25.09 -12.15
CA LEU A 137 17.53 25.54 -12.99
C LEU A 137 17.16 27.01 -12.74
N ALA A 138 17.84 27.68 -11.81
CA ALA A 138 17.54 29.05 -11.41
C ALA A 138 17.83 30.08 -12.52
N SER A 139 18.74 29.77 -13.44
CA SER A 139 19.09 30.62 -14.58
C SER A 139 18.18 30.45 -15.80
N LEU A 140 17.27 29.47 -15.77
CA LEU A 140 16.34 29.21 -16.87
C LEU A 140 15.25 30.29 -16.94
N SER A 141 14.71 30.51 -18.14
CA SER A 141 13.55 31.37 -18.31
C SER A 141 12.32 30.79 -17.59
N LEU A 142 11.32 31.61 -17.33
CA LEU A 142 10.09 31.14 -16.67
C LEU A 142 9.38 30.06 -17.51
N ASP A 143 9.40 30.19 -18.83
CA ASP A 143 8.78 29.25 -19.77
C ASP A 143 9.51 27.89 -19.79
N ASP A 144 10.85 27.92 -19.82
CA ASP A 144 11.67 26.71 -19.70
C ASP A 144 11.45 26.01 -18.36
N ARG A 145 11.31 26.79 -17.27
CA ARG A 145 11.02 26.23 -15.94
C ARG A 145 9.63 25.61 -15.87
N ALA A 146 8.62 26.22 -16.50
CA ALA A 146 7.28 25.66 -16.57
C ALA A 146 7.28 24.33 -17.35
N THR A 147 7.94 24.31 -18.51
CA THR A 147 8.13 23.09 -19.31
C THR A 147 8.84 22.01 -18.49
N LYS A 148 9.91 22.38 -17.77
CA LYS A 148 10.63 21.44 -16.90
C LYS A 148 9.79 20.93 -15.74
N ALA A 149 8.95 21.77 -15.13
CA ALA A 149 8.04 21.38 -14.06
C ALA A 149 7.04 20.32 -14.54
N ILE A 150 6.48 20.49 -15.74
CA ILE A 150 5.61 19.50 -16.38
C ILE A 150 6.32 18.15 -16.54
N HIS A 151 7.55 18.15 -17.07
CA HIS A 151 8.33 16.92 -17.23
C HIS A 151 8.63 16.24 -15.89
N VAL A 152 9.06 17.00 -14.88
CA VAL A 152 9.36 16.45 -13.54
C VAL A 152 8.11 15.86 -12.89
N TYR A 153 6.96 16.52 -13.05
CA TYR A 153 5.70 16.03 -12.53
C TYR A 153 5.25 14.75 -13.26
N ASN A 154 5.34 14.72 -14.60
CA ASN A 154 5.06 13.52 -15.40
C ASN A 154 5.93 12.34 -14.96
N ASP A 155 7.25 12.52 -14.83
CA ASP A 155 8.16 11.49 -14.34
C ASP A 155 7.79 10.99 -12.94
N CYS A 156 7.34 11.90 -12.07
CA CYS A 156 6.85 11.55 -10.73
C CYS A 156 5.60 10.67 -10.81
N MET A 157 4.66 10.99 -11.69
CA MET A 157 3.42 10.24 -11.88
C MET A 157 3.67 8.84 -12.47
N LEU A 158 4.57 8.73 -13.45
CA LEU A 158 4.99 7.44 -14.00
C LEU A 158 5.64 6.55 -12.93
N ARG A 159 6.56 7.13 -12.15
CA ARG A 159 7.21 6.42 -11.04
C ARG A 159 6.21 5.96 -9.98
N ALA A 160 5.23 6.79 -9.64
CA ALA A 160 4.16 6.40 -8.72
C ALA A 160 3.37 5.19 -9.27
N ILE A 161 3.06 5.18 -10.57
CA ILE A 161 2.39 4.06 -11.24
C ILE A 161 3.23 2.77 -11.18
N GLU A 162 4.55 2.84 -11.35
CA GLU A 162 5.43 1.67 -11.28
C GLU A 162 5.39 0.96 -9.92
N PHE A 163 5.33 1.73 -8.83
CA PHE A 163 5.26 1.17 -7.47
C PHE A 163 3.89 0.60 -7.10
N ILE A 164 2.82 1.00 -7.80
CA ILE A 164 1.48 0.50 -7.54
C ILE A 164 1.31 -0.89 -8.15
N ARG A 165 0.79 -1.82 -7.35
CA ARG A 165 0.57 -3.21 -7.79
C ARG A 165 -0.68 -3.32 -8.67
N ALA A 166 -0.63 -4.23 -9.64
CA ALA A 166 -1.81 -4.63 -10.40
C ALA A 166 -2.85 -5.32 -9.47
N PRO A 167 -4.17 -5.16 -9.73
CA PRO A 167 -4.77 -4.48 -10.89
C PRO A 167 -4.98 -2.97 -10.72
N VAL A 168 -4.84 -2.43 -9.49
CA VAL A 168 -5.10 -1.01 -9.17
C VAL A 168 -4.25 -0.07 -10.04
N LYS A 169 -3.02 -0.48 -10.34
CA LYS A 169 -2.09 0.19 -11.26
C LYS A 169 -2.78 0.71 -12.54
N PHE A 170 -3.57 -0.13 -13.20
CA PHE A 170 -4.18 0.22 -14.48
C PHE A 170 -5.31 1.25 -14.33
N ALA A 171 -6.04 1.21 -13.21
CA ALA A 171 -7.07 2.21 -12.93
C ALA A 171 -6.44 3.58 -12.63
N VAL A 172 -5.35 3.60 -11.88
CA VAL A 172 -4.58 4.82 -11.59
C VAL A 172 -4.01 5.41 -12.87
N ALA A 173 -3.37 4.59 -13.72
CA ALA A 173 -2.83 5.05 -15.00
C ALA A 173 -3.91 5.68 -15.90
N ARG A 174 -5.08 5.05 -16.03
CA ARG A 174 -6.21 5.62 -16.78
C ARG A 174 -6.68 6.96 -16.20
N SER A 175 -6.76 7.06 -14.86
CA SER A 175 -7.13 8.31 -14.19
C SER A 175 -6.09 9.41 -14.45
N PHE A 176 -4.80 9.10 -14.38
CA PHE A 176 -3.73 10.07 -14.63
C PHE A 176 -3.77 10.57 -16.08
N CYS A 177 -4.04 9.67 -17.04
CA CYS A 177 -4.21 10.04 -18.44
C CYS A 177 -5.42 10.98 -18.63
N SER A 178 -6.56 10.66 -18.03
CA SER A 178 -7.75 11.54 -18.09
C SER A 178 -7.55 12.92 -17.47
N GLN A 179 -6.59 13.04 -16.54
CA GLN A 179 -6.22 14.30 -15.89
C GLN A 179 -5.09 15.04 -16.63
N GLY A 180 -4.59 14.48 -17.75
CA GLY A 180 -3.50 15.06 -18.53
C GLY A 180 -2.13 14.96 -17.85
N TRP A 181 -1.98 14.10 -16.83
CA TRP A 181 -0.72 13.94 -16.11
C TRP A 181 0.27 13.02 -16.84
N ILE A 182 -0.25 12.09 -17.64
CA ILE A 182 0.50 11.22 -18.55
C ILE A 182 -0.17 11.24 -19.92
N SER A 183 0.59 10.94 -20.98
CA SER A 183 0.07 10.88 -22.35
C SER A 183 -0.63 9.55 -22.65
N ASP A 184 -1.43 9.51 -23.71
CA ASP A 184 -2.07 8.29 -24.20
C ASP A 184 -1.05 7.21 -24.61
N ASP A 185 0.08 7.62 -25.19
CA ASP A 185 1.18 6.72 -25.55
C ASP A 185 1.78 6.05 -24.31
N GLN A 186 2.04 6.84 -23.26
CA GLN A 186 2.52 6.33 -21.97
C GLN A 186 1.50 5.38 -21.34
N LEU A 187 0.20 5.68 -21.45
CA LEU A 187 -0.86 4.80 -20.96
C LEU A 187 -0.88 3.46 -21.71
N ALA A 188 -0.71 3.48 -23.04
CA ALA A 188 -0.70 2.29 -23.88
C ALA A 188 0.48 1.35 -23.56
N GLU A 189 1.64 1.90 -23.18
CA GLU A 189 2.78 1.10 -22.69
C GLU A 189 2.52 0.43 -21.34
N ILE A 190 1.77 1.11 -20.46
CA ILE A 190 1.51 0.64 -19.10
C ILE A 190 0.41 -0.41 -19.04
N VAL A 191 -0.68 -0.21 -19.78
CA VAL A 191 -1.87 -1.05 -19.73
C VAL A 191 -1.76 -2.14 -20.79
N PRO A 192 -1.68 -3.43 -20.42
CA PRO A 192 -1.62 -4.49 -21.41
C PRO A 192 -2.87 -4.45 -22.30
N PRO A 193 -2.73 -4.75 -23.59
CA PRO A 193 -3.88 -4.84 -24.48
C PRO A 193 -4.86 -5.87 -23.90
N ARG A 194 -6.15 -5.51 -23.91
CA ARG A 194 -7.18 -6.43 -23.45
C ARG A 194 -7.16 -7.64 -24.41
N PRO A 195 -7.00 -8.88 -23.92
CA PRO A 195 -7.02 -10.04 -24.79
C PRO A 195 -8.35 -10.05 -25.53
N THR A 196 -8.30 -10.17 -26.85
CA THR A 196 -9.50 -10.22 -27.67
C THR A 196 -10.14 -11.59 -27.52
N LYS A 197 -11.44 -11.72 -27.80
CA LYS A 197 -12.14 -13.03 -27.74
C LYS A 197 -11.39 -14.11 -28.55
N LYS A 198 -10.78 -13.72 -29.68
CA LYS A 198 -9.99 -14.61 -30.54
C LYS A 198 -8.77 -15.21 -29.83
N ASP A 199 -8.13 -14.47 -28.92
CA ASP A 199 -6.94 -14.94 -28.18
C ASP A 199 -7.32 -15.94 -27.08
N LEU A 200 -8.52 -15.80 -26.52
CA LEU A 200 -9.07 -16.74 -25.53
C LEU A 200 -9.44 -18.07 -26.20
N ASP A 201 -10.01 -18.05 -27.40
CA ASP A 201 -10.41 -19.26 -28.14
C ASP A 201 -9.20 -20.15 -28.53
N ILE A 202 -8.04 -19.55 -28.84
CA ILE A 202 -6.80 -20.28 -29.18
C ILE A 202 -6.20 -21.02 -27.96
N SER A 203 -6.29 -20.42 -26.77
CA SER A 203 -5.74 -21.02 -25.55
C SER A 203 -6.53 -22.24 -25.07
N ILE A 204 -7.85 -22.28 -25.30
CA ILE A 204 -8.72 -23.39 -24.89
C ILE A 204 -8.48 -24.63 -25.79
N HIS A 205 -8.24 -24.40 -27.09
CA HIS A 205 -7.92 -25.49 -28.02
C HIS A 205 -6.54 -26.11 -27.78
N THR A 206 -5.55 -25.31 -27.38
CA THR A 206 -4.18 -25.80 -27.15
C THR A 206 -4.07 -26.66 -25.87
N ALA A 207 -4.82 -26.32 -24.82
CA ALA A 207 -4.87 -27.10 -23.57
C ALA A 207 -5.59 -28.45 -23.72
N SER A 208 -6.40 -28.62 -24.76
CA SER A 208 -7.24 -29.82 -24.95
C SER A 208 -6.56 -30.96 -25.74
N ILE A 209 -5.32 -30.76 -26.23
CA ILE A 209 -4.66 -31.71 -27.16
C ILE A 209 -3.66 -32.66 -26.46
N THR A 210 -3.39 -32.54 -25.16
CA THR A 210 -2.48 -33.48 -24.47
C THR A 210 -3.22 -34.34 -23.44
N ILE A 211 -3.93 -35.36 -23.93
CA ILE A 211 -4.25 -36.55 -23.14
C ILE A 211 -3.30 -37.65 -23.64
N PRO A 212 -2.31 -38.12 -22.86
CA PRO A 212 -1.51 -39.27 -23.26
C PRO A 212 -2.38 -40.53 -23.25
N SER A 213 -2.37 -41.26 -24.37
CA SER A 213 -3.03 -42.55 -24.55
C SER A 213 -2.49 -43.57 -23.55
N PHE A 214 -3.36 -44.11 -22.70
CA PHE A 214 -3.04 -45.18 -21.76
C PHE A 214 -3.14 -46.54 -22.47
N SER A 215 -2.10 -46.88 -23.24
CA SER A 215 -1.91 -48.21 -23.81
C SER A 215 -0.40 -48.49 -23.82
N ASP A 216 0.14 -48.91 -22.67
CA ASP A 216 1.38 -49.70 -22.52
C ASP A 216 1.67 -49.86 -21.01
N LEU A 217 0.92 -50.75 -20.36
CA LEU A 217 1.28 -51.46 -19.12
C LEU A 217 0.73 -52.88 -19.19
#